data_AF-A0A7S1CQL2-F1
#
_entry.id   AF-A0A7S1CQL2-F1
#
_cell.length_a   1.000
_cell.length_b   1.000
_cell.length_c   1.000
_cell.angle_alpha   90.00
_cell.angle_beta   90.00
_cell.angle_gamma   90.00
#
_symmetry.space_group_name_H-M   'P 1'
#
loop_
_entity.id
_entity.type
_entity.pdbx_description
1 polymer ?
#
loop_
_entity_poly.entity_id
_entity_poly.type
_entity_poly.pdbx_seq_one_letter_code
_entity_poly.pdbx_strand_id
1 'polypeptide(L)'
;GGAMTLSMLAARAAAAKRAEEEGRWQFRYNRCTSRFKDAVTESKYFANTITLAIFVAGFNVGAQTYPLSDGATATFEVLDVIVLTLFTVEVVLKIFAEGLRPWRYFYDPWNTFDFLVVVASYLPFDTSQVAMLRLMRLLRLLKLVRALPKLRIL
;
A
#
# COMPACT_ATOMS: atom_id res chain seq x y z
N GLY A 1 -19.24 -56.78 6.85
CA GLY A 1 -19.02 -56.14 8.16
C GLY A 1 -17.72 -55.34 8.22
N GLY A 2 -16.55 -56.00 8.28
CA GLY A 2 -15.27 -55.34 8.64
C GLY A 2 -14.50 -54.58 7.55
N ALA A 3 -14.74 -54.83 6.26
CA ALA A 3 -14.03 -54.11 5.18
C ALA A 3 -14.49 -52.64 5.06
N MET A 4 -15.76 -52.36 5.33
CA MET A 4 -16.36 -51.02 5.22
C MET A 4 -15.83 -50.09 6.33
N THR A 5 -15.56 -50.61 7.53
CA THR A 5 -15.04 -49.82 8.66
C THR A 5 -13.57 -49.44 8.49
N LEU A 6 -12.75 -50.30 7.89
CA LEU A 6 -11.35 -50.00 7.57
C LEU A 6 -11.23 -48.89 6.50
N SER A 7 -12.09 -48.90 5.48
CA SER A 7 -12.09 -47.84 4.45
C SER A 7 -12.49 -46.46 5.01
N MET A 8 -13.46 -46.41 5.93
CA MET A 8 -13.87 -45.17 6.61
C MET A 8 -12.79 -44.65 7.57
N LEU A 9 -12.08 -45.53 8.27
CA LEU A 9 -10.96 -45.16 9.15
C LEU A 9 -9.79 -44.58 8.33
N ALA A 10 -9.46 -45.21 7.20
CA ALA A 10 -8.43 -44.70 6.29
C ALA A 10 -8.80 -43.33 5.69
N ALA A 11 -10.06 -43.15 5.27
CA ALA A 11 -10.56 -41.87 4.76
C ALA A 11 -10.51 -40.75 5.82
N ARG A 12 -10.87 -41.06 7.07
CA ARG A 12 -10.78 -40.10 8.20
C ARG A 12 -9.34 -39.74 8.54
N ALA A 13 -8.43 -40.71 8.55
CA ALA A 13 -7.01 -40.47 8.78
C ALA A 13 -6.38 -39.60 7.67
N ALA A 14 -6.76 -39.83 6.41
CA ALA A 14 -6.32 -39.02 5.28
C ALA A 14 -6.87 -37.58 5.36
N ALA A 15 -8.13 -37.40 5.75
CA ALA A 15 -8.73 -36.08 5.95
C ALA A 15 -8.05 -35.31 7.10
N ALA A 16 -7.75 -35.98 8.22
CA ALA A 16 -7.04 -35.38 9.35
C ALA A 16 -5.62 -34.94 8.98
N LYS A 17 -4.87 -35.77 8.22
CA LYS A 17 -3.54 -35.37 7.71
C LYS A 17 -3.60 -34.15 6.80
N ARG A 18 -4.59 -34.05 5.91
CA ARG A 18 -4.78 -32.87 5.05
C ARG A 18 -5.09 -31.62 5.88
N ALA A 19 -5.98 -31.71 6.86
CA ALA A 19 -6.30 -30.59 7.74
C ALA A 19 -5.10 -30.11 8.55
N GLU A 20 -4.26 -31.03 9.04
CA GLU A 20 -3.00 -30.68 9.73
C GLU A 20 -1.97 -30.05 8.79
N GLU A 21 -1.83 -30.55 7.56
CA GLU A 21 -0.94 -29.97 6.56
C GLU A 21 -1.40 -28.57 6.18
N GLU A 22 -2.69 -28.36 5.92
CA GLU A 22 -3.28 -27.05 5.66
C GLU A 22 -3.04 -26.09 6.83
N GLY A 23 -3.19 -26.55 8.08
CA GLY A 23 -2.87 -25.77 9.28
C GLY A 23 -1.39 -25.39 9.37
N ARG A 24 -0.48 -26.31 9.06
CA ARG A 24 0.98 -26.05 9.02
C ARG A 24 1.36 -25.07 7.92
N TRP A 25 0.75 -25.18 6.73
CA TRP A 25 0.94 -24.24 5.62
C TRP A 25 0.48 -22.84 6.01
N GLN A 26 -0.70 -22.70 6.63
CA GLN A 26 -1.20 -21.41 7.12
C GLN A 26 -0.29 -20.78 8.17
N PHE A 27 0.26 -21.58 9.08
CA PHE A 27 1.13 -21.09 10.15
C PHE A 27 2.51 -20.65 9.64
N ARG A 28 3.13 -21.45 8.76
CA ARG A 28 4.40 -21.07 8.10
C ARG A 28 4.23 -19.84 7.23
N TYR A 29 3.13 -19.78 6.49
CA TYR A 29 2.75 -18.65 5.66
C TYR A 29 2.62 -17.37 6.50
N ASN A 30 1.76 -17.35 7.53
CA ASN A 30 1.58 -16.20 8.42
C ASN A 30 2.91 -15.72 9.05
N ARG A 31 3.83 -16.63 9.35
CA ARG A 31 5.13 -16.28 9.92
C ARG A 31 6.06 -15.60 8.90
N CYS A 32 6.09 -16.05 7.64
CA CYS A 32 6.85 -15.39 6.57
C CYS A 32 6.24 -14.03 6.20
N THR A 33 4.91 -13.99 6.05
CA THR A 33 4.13 -12.79 5.72
C THR A 33 4.28 -11.70 6.78
N SER A 34 4.27 -12.06 8.07
CA SER A 34 4.49 -11.12 9.18
C SER A 34 5.89 -10.51 9.12
N ARG A 35 6.95 -11.32 8.94
CA ARG A 35 8.32 -10.78 8.89
C ARG A 35 8.58 -9.87 7.69
N PHE A 36 7.98 -10.19 6.56
CA PHE A 36 8.07 -9.35 5.37
C PHE A 36 7.26 -8.07 5.53
N LYS A 37 6.06 -8.15 6.12
CA LYS A 37 5.29 -6.98 6.55
C LYS A 37 6.08 -6.09 7.49
N ASP A 38 6.69 -6.67 8.53
CA ASP A 38 7.46 -5.90 9.50
C ASP A 38 8.68 -5.26 8.81
N ALA A 39 9.39 -5.97 7.93
CA ALA A 39 10.50 -5.40 7.15
C ALA A 39 10.08 -4.24 6.21
N VAL A 40 8.90 -4.33 5.59
CA VAL A 40 8.37 -3.30 4.67
C VAL A 40 7.72 -2.14 5.44
N THR A 41 7.07 -2.42 6.57
CA THR A 41 6.25 -1.46 7.34
C THR A 41 7.05 -0.76 8.46
N GLU A 42 8.09 -1.39 9.03
CA GLU A 42 8.96 -0.77 10.04
C GLU A 42 10.01 0.18 9.47
N SER A 43 10.12 0.30 8.15
CA SER A 43 10.99 1.31 7.53
C SER A 43 10.41 2.71 7.75
N LYS A 44 10.70 3.28 8.93
CA LYS A 44 10.48 4.70 9.27
C LYS A 44 11.17 5.64 8.29
N TYR A 45 12.23 5.17 7.61
CA TYR A 45 12.92 5.90 6.56
C TYR A 45 12.07 6.04 5.28
N PHE A 46 11.36 4.99 4.87
CA PHE A 46 10.55 5.02 3.65
C PHE A 46 9.36 5.99 3.77
N ALA A 47 8.67 5.95 4.90
CA ALA A 47 7.59 6.89 5.20
C ALA A 47 8.09 8.34 5.31
N ASN A 48 9.24 8.58 5.94
CA ASN A 48 9.82 9.92 6.04
C ASN A 48 10.27 10.49 4.70
N THR A 49 10.90 9.70 3.83
CA THR A 49 11.32 10.15 2.49
C THR A 49 10.12 10.56 1.64
N ILE A 50 9.04 9.78 1.70
CA ILE A 50 7.79 10.08 1.03
C ILE A 50 7.14 11.36 1.59
N THR A 51 7.14 11.50 2.91
CA THR A 51 6.58 12.66 3.61
C THR A 51 7.34 13.94 3.25
N LEU A 52 8.67 13.86 3.18
CA LEU A 52 9.54 14.97 2.76
C LEU A 52 9.28 15.36 1.31
N ALA A 53 9.15 14.37 0.42
CA ALA A 53 8.93 14.61 -1.00
C ALA A 53 7.56 15.25 -1.29
N ILE A 54 6.53 14.87 -0.53
CA ILE A 54 5.22 15.53 -0.60
C ILE A 54 5.28 16.95 -0.03
N PHE A 55 6.01 17.18 1.07
CA PHE A 55 6.19 18.53 1.62
C PHE A 55 6.85 19.47 0.61
N VAL A 56 7.90 19.00 -0.07
CA VAL A 56 8.60 19.74 -1.12
C VAL A 56 7.66 20.02 -2.30
N ALA A 57 6.88 19.03 -2.75
CA ALA A 57 5.88 19.22 -3.80
C ALA A 57 4.80 20.25 -3.41
N GLY A 58 4.29 20.20 -2.17
CA GLY A 58 3.29 21.15 -1.67
C GLY A 58 3.84 22.58 -1.53
N PHE A 59 5.07 22.72 -1.04
CA PHE A 59 5.77 24.01 -1.00
C PHE A 59 5.94 24.60 -2.41
N ASN A 60 6.27 23.76 -3.40
CA ASN A 60 6.43 24.20 -4.78
C ASN A 60 5.13 24.61 -5.46
N VAL A 61 4.01 23.94 -5.19
CA VAL A 61 2.69 24.40 -5.67
C VAL A 61 2.35 25.76 -5.06
N GLY A 62 2.72 26.00 -3.79
CA GLY A 62 2.64 27.31 -3.17
C GLY A 62 3.54 28.34 -3.86
N ALA A 63 4.79 27.97 -4.19
CA ALA A 63 5.76 28.83 -4.85
C ALA A 63 5.38 29.17 -6.31
N GLN A 64 4.70 28.27 -7.03
CA GLN A 64 4.15 28.49 -8.38
C GLN A 64 3.03 29.54 -8.43
N THR A 65 2.56 30.03 -7.28
CA THR A 65 1.73 31.24 -7.22
C THR A 65 2.50 32.48 -7.70
N TYR A 66 3.84 32.41 -7.71
CA TYR A 66 4.73 33.37 -8.37
C TYR A 66 5.19 32.84 -9.73
N PRO A 67 5.35 33.69 -10.75
CA PRO A 67 5.84 33.26 -12.07
C PRO A 67 7.27 32.75 -11.95
N LEU A 68 7.42 31.43 -11.87
CA LEU A 68 8.70 30.72 -11.82
C LEU A 68 9.22 30.48 -13.25
N SER A 69 10.54 30.42 -13.39
CA SER A 69 11.20 30.06 -14.65
C SER A 69 10.86 28.63 -15.10
N ASP A 70 10.74 28.40 -16.42
CA ASP A 70 10.35 27.11 -17.02
C ASP A 70 11.17 25.90 -16.54
N GLY A 71 12.46 26.10 -16.23
CA GLY A 71 13.34 25.04 -15.73
C GLY A 71 12.99 24.54 -14.32
N ALA A 72 12.41 25.40 -13.48
CA ALA A 72 11.95 25.01 -12.14
C ALA A 72 10.71 24.12 -12.24
N THR A 73 9.75 24.48 -13.09
CA THR A 73 8.52 23.72 -13.33
C THR A 73 8.82 22.30 -13.81
N ALA A 74 9.72 22.13 -14.78
CA ALA A 74 10.13 20.82 -15.29
C ALA A 74 10.79 19.95 -14.20
N THR A 75 11.62 20.53 -13.34
CA THR A 75 12.26 19.81 -12.23
C THR A 75 11.22 19.26 -11.25
N PHE A 76 10.16 20.03 -11.00
CA PHE A 76 9.10 19.63 -10.09
C PHE A 76 8.18 18.55 -10.66
N GLU A 77 7.90 18.59 -11.97
CA GLU A 77 7.15 17.52 -12.63
C GLU A 77 7.88 16.17 -12.53
N VAL A 78 9.21 16.16 -12.70
CA VAL A 78 10.03 14.96 -12.55
C VAL A 78 9.96 14.43 -11.11
N LEU A 79 10.04 15.32 -10.11
CA LEU A 79 9.91 14.93 -8.70
C LEU A 79 8.53 14.32 -8.39
N ASP A 80 7.46 14.90 -8.93
CA ASP A 80 6.10 14.37 -8.76
C ASP A 80 5.95 12.95 -9.31
N VAL A 81 6.58 12.65 -10.45
CA VAL A 81 6.59 11.31 -11.06
C VAL A 81 7.40 10.33 -10.21
N ILE A 82 8.55 10.73 -9.68
CA ILE A 82 9.36 9.90 -8.79
C ILE A 82 8.56 9.52 -7.53
N VAL A 83 7.89 10.51 -6.92
CA VAL A 83 7.06 10.28 -5.72
C VAL A 83 5.89 9.34 -6.01
N LEU A 84 5.19 9.55 -7.12
CA LEU A 84 4.09 8.66 -7.54
C LEU A 84 4.60 7.22 -7.75
N THR A 85 5.78 7.07 -8.35
CA THR A 85 6.40 5.76 -8.60
C THR A 85 6.73 5.06 -7.28
N LEU A 86 7.31 5.78 -6.31
CA LEU A 86 7.59 5.23 -4.98
C LEU A 86 6.32 4.77 -4.26
N PHE A 87 5.23 5.54 -4.34
CA PHE A 87 3.94 5.14 -3.79
C PHE A 87 3.34 3.91 -4.47
N THR A 88 3.48 3.83 -5.79
CA THR A 88 3.02 2.69 -6.56
C THR A 88 3.75 1.44 -6.09
N VAL A 89 5.08 1.52 -5.95
CA VAL A 89 5.91 0.43 -5.43
C VAL A 89 5.51 0.05 -3.99
N GLU A 90 5.23 1.03 -3.11
CA GLU A 90 4.78 0.78 -1.74
C GLU A 90 3.49 -0.06 -1.68
N VAL A 91 2.48 0.35 -2.44
CA VAL A 91 1.18 -0.33 -2.49
C VAL A 91 1.33 -1.74 -3.05
N VAL A 92 2.11 -1.87 -4.12
CA VAL A 92 2.42 -3.17 -4.74
C VAL A 92 3.13 -4.10 -3.75
N LEU A 93 4.16 -3.61 -3.06
CA LEU A 93 4.89 -4.38 -2.05
C LEU A 93 4.00 -4.78 -0.87
N LYS A 94 3.11 -3.91 -0.40
CA LYS A 94 2.16 -4.23 0.68
C LYS A 94 1.14 -5.29 0.26
N ILE A 95 0.65 -5.23 -0.98
CA ILE A 95 -0.26 -6.25 -1.53
C ILE A 95 0.48 -7.59 -1.64
N PHE A 96 1.70 -7.60 -2.16
CA PHE A 96 2.52 -8.82 -2.21
C PHE A 96 2.86 -9.34 -0.81
N ALA A 97 3.06 -8.45 0.17
CA ALA A 97 3.29 -8.82 1.55
C ALA A 97 2.05 -9.42 2.24
N GLU A 98 0.84 -9.35 1.67
CA GLU A 98 -0.34 -10.09 2.14
C GLU A 98 -0.49 -11.47 1.48
N GLY A 99 0.29 -11.75 0.42
CA GLY A 99 0.41 -12.98 -0.37
C GLY A 99 -0.91 -13.72 -0.67
N LEU A 100 -1.15 -14.91 -0.08
CA LEU A 100 -2.34 -15.75 -0.29
C LEU A 100 -3.67 -15.10 0.12
N ARG A 101 -3.66 -13.98 0.85
CA ARG A 101 -4.88 -13.25 1.23
C ARG A 101 -4.76 -11.76 0.88
N PRO A 102 -4.65 -11.39 -0.41
CA PRO A 102 -4.46 -10.01 -0.83
C PRO A 102 -5.65 -9.12 -0.43
N TRP A 103 -6.85 -9.71 -0.30
CA TRP A 103 -8.06 -9.08 0.23
C TRP A 103 -7.87 -8.44 1.62
N ARG A 104 -6.91 -8.94 2.41
CA ARG A 104 -6.63 -8.41 3.74
C ARG A 104 -6.08 -6.99 3.72
N TYR A 105 -5.43 -6.61 2.62
CA TYR A 105 -4.98 -5.24 2.36
C TYR A 105 -6.15 -4.25 2.43
N PHE A 106 -7.31 -4.61 1.87
CA PHE A 106 -8.48 -3.74 1.76
C PHE A 106 -9.30 -3.64 3.06
N TYR A 107 -9.04 -4.49 4.06
CA TYR A 107 -9.69 -4.34 5.37
C TYR A 107 -9.15 -3.16 6.18
N ASP A 108 -7.95 -2.67 5.86
CA ASP A 108 -7.42 -1.44 6.45
C ASP A 108 -7.88 -0.23 5.60
N PRO A 109 -8.71 0.68 6.17
CA PRO A 109 -9.15 1.88 5.45
C PRO A 109 -7.99 2.72 4.94
N TRP A 110 -6.86 2.73 5.65
CA TRP A 110 -5.69 3.52 5.27
C TRP A 110 -4.97 2.93 4.06
N ASN A 111 -4.84 1.61 3.99
CA ASN A 111 -4.25 0.95 2.83
C ASN A 111 -5.17 1.07 1.61
N THR A 112 -6.49 0.96 1.81
CA THR A 112 -7.48 1.19 0.75
C THR A 112 -7.41 2.61 0.20
N PHE A 113 -7.25 3.60 1.07
CA PHE A 113 -7.05 5.00 0.68
C PHE A 113 -5.76 5.17 -0.14
N ASP A 114 -4.66 4.56 0.30
CA ASP A 114 -3.37 4.61 -0.41
C ASP A 114 -3.49 4.04 -1.83
N PHE A 115 -4.16 2.91 -1.99
CA PHE A 115 -4.45 2.31 -3.28
C PHE A 115 -5.33 3.20 -4.16
N LEU A 116 -6.37 3.80 -3.59
CA LEU A 116 -7.25 4.73 -4.32
C LEU A 116 -6.49 5.94 -4.85
N VAL A 117 -5.58 6.52 -4.06
CA VAL A 117 -4.76 7.66 -4.47
C VAL A 117 -3.82 7.29 -5.62
N VAL A 118 -3.24 6.10 -5.60
CA VAL A 118 -2.39 5.60 -6.69
C VAL A 118 -3.23 5.42 -7.96
N VAL A 119 -4.35 4.70 -7.88
CA VAL A 119 -5.23 4.46 -9.03
C VAL A 119 -5.77 5.77 -9.62
N ALA A 120 -6.21 6.70 -8.78
CA ALA A 120 -6.68 8.00 -9.23
C ALA A 120 -5.56 8.83 -9.88
N SER A 121 -4.29 8.63 -9.50
CA SER A 121 -3.16 9.34 -10.12
C SER A 121 -2.82 8.83 -11.52
N TYR A 122 -3.21 7.62 -11.89
CA TYR A 122 -3.02 7.04 -13.24
C TYR A 122 -4.23 7.21 -14.15
N LEU A 123 -5.38 7.65 -13.63
CA LEU A 123 -6.56 7.87 -14.44
C LEU A 123 -6.31 9.04 -15.40
N PRO A 124 -6.51 8.87 -16.73
CA PRO A 124 -6.41 9.96 -17.67
C PRO A 124 -7.62 10.87 -17.46
N PHE A 125 -7.43 11.91 -16.66
CA PHE A 125 -8.41 12.97 -16.52
C PHE A 125 -8.26 13.89 -17.73
N ASP A 126 -9.33 14.04 -18.50
CA ASP A 126 -9.39 14.97 -19.64
C ASP A 126 -8.97 16.38 -19.22
N THR A 127 -8.55 17.20 -20.20
CA THR A 127 -8.11 18.59 -20.00
C THR A 127 -9.13 19.50 -19.30
N SER A 128 -10.41 19.10 -19.25
CA SER A 128 -11.47 19.77 -18.46
C SER A 128 -11.38 19.50 -16.95
N GLN A 129 -10.62 18.48 -16.55
CA GLN A 129 -10.52 17.96 -15.18
C GLN A 129 -9.16 18.24 -14.54
N VAL A 130 -8.42 19.24 -15.05
CA VAL A 130 -7.15 19.72 -14.45
C VAL A 130 -7.32 20.13 -12.98
N ALA A 131 -8.52 20.57 -12.58
CA ALA A 131 -8.86 20.80 -11.19
C ALA A 131 -8.88 19.49 -10.36
N MET A 132 -9.42 18.40 -10.92
CA MET A 132 -9.48 17.10 -10.26
C MET A 132 -8.08 16.47 -10.13
N LEU A 133 -7.24 16.62 -11.16
CA LEU A 133 -5.82 16.28 -11.08
C LEU A 133 -5.12 17.01 -9.93
N ARG A 134 -5.40 18.30 -9.73
CA ARG A 134 -4.90 19.06 -8.59
C ARG A 134 -5.41 18.52 -7.25
N LEU A 135 -6.70 18.21 -7.13
CA LEU A 135 -7.27 17.62 -5.91
C LEU A 135 -6.69 16.24 -5.57
N MET A 136 -6.43 15.40 -6.57
CA MET A 136 -5.76 14.10 -6.38
C MET A 136 -4.32 14.26 -5.89
N ARG A 137 -3.63 15.31 -6.35
CA ARG A 137 -2.32 15.71 -5.79
C ARG A 137 -2.42 16.29 -4.37
N LEU A 138 -3.57 16.79 -3.92
CA LEU A 138 -3.76 17.19 -2.52
C LEU A 138 -4.11 16.00 -1.62
N LEU A 139 -4.76 14.96 -2.14
CA LEU A 139 -5.08 13.75 -1.37
C LEU A 139 -3.82 13.02 -0.85
N ARG A 140 -2.70 13.07 -1.58
CA ARG A 140 -1.42 12.59 -1.05
C ARG A 140 -0.89 13.43 0.12
N LEU A 141 -1.32 14.69 0.29
CA LEU A 141 -0.99 15.50 1.48
C LEU A 141 -1.70 14.95 2.74
N LEU A 142 -2.84 14.26 2.63
CA LEU A 142 -3.43 13.59 3.81
C LEU A 142 -2.50 12.54 4.41
N LYS A 143 -1.56 11.98 3.62
CA LYS A 143 -0.55 11.06 4.17
C LYS A 143 0.40 11.74 5.15
N LEU A 144 0.66 13.04 5.03
CA LEU A 144 1.41 13.79 6.03
C LEU A 144 0.72 13.78 7.40
N VAL A 145 -0.60 13.88 7.40
CA VAL A 145 -1.39 13.80 8.63
C VAL A 145 -1.21 12.43 9.31
N ARG A 146 -1.12 11.35 8.52
CA ARG A 146 -0.78 10.00 9.01
C ARG A 146 0.67 9.89 9.50
N ALA A 147 1.61 10.57 8.84
CA ALA A 147 3.03 10.58 9.18
C ALA A 147 3.36 11.41 10.44
N LEU A 148 2.39 12.18 10.95
CA LEU A 148 2.48 12.92 12.21
C LEU A 148 1.78 12.13 13.34
N PRO A 149 2.44 11.13 13.96
CA PRO A 149 1.86 10.38 15.08
C PRO A 149 1.63 11.22 16.35
N LYS A 150 2.00 12.52 16.35
CA LYS A 150 2.03 13.40 17.53
C LYS A 150 0.78 14.26 17.74
N LEU A 151 -0.28 14.13 16.94
CA LEU A 151 -1.57 14.79 17.22
C LEU A 151 -2.60 13.88 17.91
N ARG A 152 -2.18 12.69 18.36
CA ARG A 152 -3.03 11.79 19.18
C ARG A 152 -2.99 12.09 20.68
N ILE A 153 -2.46 13.25 21.07
CA ILE A 153 -2.41 13.70 22.47
C ILE A 153 -3.02 15.10 22.51
N LEU A 154 -4.34 15.14 22.64
CA LEU A 154 -5.12 16.15 23.37
C LEU A 154 -6.56 15.63 23.50
#